data_AF-A0A2N7N9B8-F1
#
_entry.id   AF-A0A2N7N9B8-F1
#
_cell.length_a   1.000
_cell.length_b   1.000
_cell.length_c   1.000
_cell.angle_alpha   90.00
_cell.angle_beta   90.00
_cell.angle_gamma   90.00
#
_symmetry.space_group_name_H-M   'P 1'
#
loop_
_entity.id
_entity.type
_entity.pdbx_description
1 polymer ?
#
loop_
_entity_poly.entity_id
_entity_poly.type
_entity_poly.pdbx_seq_one_letter_code
_entity_poly.pdbx_strand_id
1 'polypeptide(L)'
;MNSKYLNDSILEYCKNSDDSIVKSANEMVRHCLEIDDKIPNEHSWKFTSESSIKEQLKGVGSPNELNNIYWKDQVSNVEAYSIMTLWRGIELVRSCLNGLNNAETISPAISSRSLLELSTVFLLNANLLHKNFSEVKLSNSQVVISTDIEAFVVKMIWGTRFDDPEPHLLQTNIMTSLKRLSKNPAAADLMPTYEFLCDIAHPSFIGNTSYWSHVDSVNDDGSENRVISRSVTRYTNTEILDKTLWALAWSSACIRNAFGIMTEANTLILDKLQNS
;
A
#
# COMPACT_ATOMS: atom_id res chain seq x y z
N MET A 1 -17.62 -20.22 4.76
CA MET A 1 -16.42 -21.09 4.73
C MET A 1 -15.23 -20.22 5.07
N ASN A 2 -14.43 -20.53 6.09
CA ASN A 2 -13.18 -19.82 6.35
C ASN A 2 -12.23 -20.08 5.17
N SER A 3 -12.05 -19.10 4.29
CA SER A 3 -10.99 -19.14 3.29
C SER A 3 -9.65 -19.12 4.02
N LYS A 4 -8.94 -20.25 4.00
CA LYS A 4 -7.54 -20.29 4.44
C LYS A 4 -6.69 -19.73 3.30
N TYR A 5 -6.08 -18.57 3.50
CA TYR A 5 -5.16 -17.98 2.52
C TYR A 5 -3.72 -18.43 2.72
N LEU A 6 -3.37 -18.82 3.95
CA LEU A 6 -2.10 -19.42 4.32
C LEU A 6 -2.27 -20.92 4.55
N ASN A 7 -1.24 -21.70 4.20
CA ASN A 7 -1.22 -23.14 4.45
C ASN A 7 -1.15 -23.47 5.95
N ASP A 8 -1.42 -24.73 6.32
CA ASP A 8 -1.54 -25.12 7.73
C ASP A 8 -0.23 -24.94 8.52
N SER A 9 0.94 -25.12 7.88
CA SER A 9 2.23 -24.91 8.55
C SER A 9 2.46 -23.45 8.93
N ILE A 10 2.10 -22.51 8.06
CA ILE A 10 2.25 -21.08 8.34
C ILE A 10 1.20 -20.61 9.33
N LEU A 11 -0.03 -21.11 9.22
CA LEU A 11 -1.07 -20.83 10.21
C LEU A 11 -0.63 -21.27 11.61
N GLU A 12 0.00 -22.44 11.72
CA GLU A 12 0.53 -22.91 12.99
C GLU A 12 1.70 -22.06 13.48
N TYR A 13 2.58 -21.62 12.57
CA TYR A 13 3.63 -20.64 12.90
C TYR A 13 3.05 -19.33 13.46
N CYS A 14 2.07 -18.73 12.77
CA CYS A 14 1.40 -17.50 13.22
C CYS A 14 0.80 -17.64 14.62
N LYS A 15 0.07 -18.73 14.89
CA LYS A 15 -0.55 -18.95 16.21
C LYS A 15 0.46 -18.98 17.35
N ASN A 16 1.65 -19.52 17.09
CA ASN A 16 2.72 -19.68 18.06
C ASN A 16 3.65 -18.46 18.15
N SER A 17 3.47 -17.43 17.31
CA SER A 17 4.26 -16.19 17.38
C SER A 17 3.90 -15.35 18.62
N ASP A 18 4.89 -14.68 19.20
CA ASP A 18 4.69 -13.69 20.27
C ASP A 18 4.24 -12.33 19.72
N ASP A 19 4.48 -12.07 18.42
CA ASP A 19 4.07 -10.83 17.77
C ASP A 19 2.57 -10.87 17.41
N SER A 20 1.84 -9.87 17.90
CA SER A 20 0.38 -9.78 17.72
C SER A 20 -0.06 -9.57 16.27
N ILE A 21 0.75 -8.89 15.45
CA ILE A 21 0.49 -8.66 14.03
C ILE A 21 0.71 -9.95 13.25
N VAL A 22 1.82 -10.66 13.52
CA VAL A 22 2.10 -11.97 12.91
C VAL A 22 1.04 -13.00 13.29
N LYS A 23 0.62 -13.02 14.55
CA LYS A 23 -0.48 -13.88 15.04
C LYS A 23 -1.81 -13.61 14.32
N SER A 24 -2.07 -12.37 13.97
CA SER A 24 -3.30 -11.92 13.30
C SER A 24 -3.20 -11.92 11.78
N ALA A 25 -2.08 -12.37 11.20
CA ALA A 25 -1.77 -12.18 9.78
C ALA A 25 -2.86 -12.72 8.84
N ASN A 26 -3.32 -13.95 9.05
CA ASN A 26 -4.36 -14.55 8.22
C ASN A 26 -5.68 -13.76 8.25
N GLU A 27 -6.05 -13.21 9.41
CA GLU A 27 -7.27 -12.43 9.56
C GLU A 27 -7.16 -11.06 8.89
N MET A 28 -6.04 -10.36 9.08
CA MET A 28 -5.79 -9.05 8.47
C MET A 28 -5.74 -9.14 6.94
N VAL A 29 -5.11 -10.20 6.42
CA VAL A 29 -5.10 -10.52 4.98
C VAL A 29 -6.51 -10.83 4.47
N ARG A 30 -7.27 -11.70 5.17
CA ARG A 30 -8.66 -12.01 4.79
C ARG A 30 -9.50 -10.74 4.67
N HIS A 31 -9.46 -9.88 5.68
CA HIS A 31 -10.23 -8.64 5.67
C HIS A 31 -9.88 -7.70 4.50
N CYS A 32 -8.63 -7.71 4.05
CA CYS A 32 -8.21 -6.96 2.87
C CYS A 32 -8.77 -7.58 1.58
N LEU A 33 -8.65 -8.90 1.42
CA LEU A 33 -9.15 -9.63 0.24
C LEU A 33 -10.67 -9.60 0.13
N GLU A 34 -11.40 -9.55 1.25
CA GLU A 34 -12.86 -9.38 1.27
C GLU A 34 -13.35 -8.04 0.69
N ILE A 35 -12.47 -7.04 0.61
CA ILE A 35 -12.79 -5.80 -0.12
C ILE A 35 -12.70 -6.07 -1.62
N ASP A 36 -11.66 -6.76 -2.08
CA ASP A 36 -11.48 -7.10 -3.51
C ASP A 36 -12.70 -7.86 -4.04
N ASP A 37 -13.24 -8.81 -3.27
CA ASP A 37 -14.44 -9.57 -3.62
C ASP A 37 -15.70 -8.70 -3.84
N LYS A 38 -15.71 -7.46 -3.33
CA LYS A 38 -16.83 -6.51 -3.44
C LYS A 38 -16.61 -5.44 -4.52
N ILE A 39 -15.40 -5.33 -5.05
CA ILE A 39 -15.04 -4.36 -6.07
C ILE A 39 -15.16 -5.02 -7.45
N PRO A 40 -15.74 -4.34 -8.46
CA PRO A 40 -15.83 -4.92 -9.80
C PRO A 40 -14.45 -5.09 -10.43
N ASN A 41 -14.29 -6.07 -11.32
CA ASN A 41 -13.05 -6.24 -12.09
C ASN A 41 -12.79 -5.11 -13.10
N GLU A 42 -13.83 -4.34 -13.42
CA GLU A 42 -13.76 -3.18 -14.30
C GLU A 42 -14.33 -1.96 -13.56
N HIS A 43 -13.61 -0.85 -13.59
CA HIS A 43 -14.04 0.42 -13.00
C HIS A 43 -14.06 1.52 -14.07
N SER A 44 -15.20 2.20 -14.18
CA SER A 44 -15.36 3.33 -15.11
C SER A 44 -14.91 4.62 -14.45
N TRP A 45 -13.70 5.07 -14.77
CA TRP A 45 -13.19 6.37 -14.34
C TRP A 45 -13.68 7.49 -15.27
N LYS A 46 -14.41 8.47 -14.73
CA LYS A 46 -14.77 9.69 -15.44
C LYS A 46 -13.58 10.66 -15.44
N PHE A 47 -12.61 10.40 -16.30
CA PHE A 47 -11.49 11.30 -16.54
C PHE A 47 -11.94 12.56 -17.29
N THR A 48 -11.59 13.74 -16.77
CA THR A 48 -11.88 15.02 -17.42
C THR A 48 -10.60 15.73 -17.82
N SER A 49 -10.38 15.94 -19.12
CA SER A 49 -9.27 16.75 -19.61
C SER A 49 -9.51 18.24 -19.36
N GLU A 50 -8.45 19.05 -19.41
CA GLU A 50 -8.55 20.51 -19.36
C GLU A 50 -9.52 21.06 -20.43
N SER A 51 -9.46 20.53 -21.65
CA SER A 51 -10.37 20.91 -22.74
C SER A 51 -11.84 20.55 -22.43
N SER A 52 -12.07 19.38 -21.82
CA SER A 52 -13.41 18.95 -21.43
C SER A 52 -13.96 19.76 -20.25
N ILE A 53 -13.13 20.10 -19.26
CA ILE A 53 -13.51 21.04 -18.18
C ILE A 53 -13.88 22.39 -18.79
N LYS A 54 -13.04 22.97 -19.65
CA LYS A 54 -13.31 24.25 -20.31
C LYS A 54 -14.64 24.25 -21.06
N GLU A 55 -14.99 23.14 -21.70
CA GLU A 55 -16.29 22.98 -22.37
C GLU A 55 -17.45 22.92 -21.36
N GLN A 56 -17.32 22.12 -20.29
CA GLN A 56 -18.35 22.01 -19.25
C GLN A 56 -18.63 23.33 -18.54
N LEU A 57 -17.63 24.21 -18.44
CA LEU A 57 -17.76 25.53 -17.83
C LEU A 57 -18.44 26.55 -18.75
N LYS A 58 -18.59 26.28 -20.05
CA LYS A 58 -19.24 27.23 -20.98
C LYS A 58 -20.72 27.37 -20.65
N GLY A 59 -21.16 28.61 -20.48
CA GLY A 59 -22.57 28.94 -20.22
C GLY A 59 -23.04 28.61 -18.80
N VAL A 60 -22.15 28.13 -17.92
CA VAL A 60 -22.46 27.93 -16.50
C VAL A 60 -22.52 29.29 -15.80
N GLY A 61 -23.69 29.62 -15.26
CA GLY A 61 -23.94 30.93 -14.65
C GLY A 61 -23.93 30.93 -13.13
N SER A 62 -24.02 29.76 -12.47
CA SER A 62 -24.15 29.69 -11.02
C SER A 62 -22.88 29.17 -10.32
N PRO A 63 -22.47 29.77 -9.19
CA PRO A 63 -21.36 29.27 -8.39
C PRO A 63 -21.55 27.82 -7.93
N ASN A 64 -22.79 27.39 -7.66
CA ASN A 64 -23.08 26.01 -7.24
C ASN A 64 -22.78 24.99 -8.35
N GLU A 65 -23.15 25.28 -9.60
CA GLU A 65 -22.83 24.41 -10.73
C GLU A 65 -21.31 24.32 -10.97
N LEU A 66 -20.58 25.44 -10.82
CA LEU A 66 -19.12 25.46 -10.92
C LEU A 66 -18.48 24.59 -9.83
N ASN A 67 -18.95 24.70 -8.59
CA ASN A 67 -18.49 23.85 -7.48
C ASN A 67 -18.80 22.37 -7.76
N ASN A 68 -19.97 22.07 -8.29
CA ASN A 68 -20.36 20.71 -8.67
C ASN A 68 -19.43 20.11 -9.72
N ILE A 69 -19.09 20.85 -10.78
CA ILE A 69 -18.19 20.38 -11.83
C ILE A 69 -16.81 20.09 -11.23
N TYR A 70 -16.23 21.05 -10.51
CA TYR A 70 -14.90 20.93 -9.93
C TYR A 70 -14.80 19.77 -8.93
N TRP A 71 -15.68 19.74 -7.92
CA TRP A 71 -15.57 18.77 -6.84
C TRP A 71 -15.95 17.35 -7.25
N LYS A 72 -16.87 17.16 -8.21
CA LYS A 72 -17.15 15.83 -8.78
C LYS A 72 -15.97 15.29 -9.58
N ASP A 73 -15.22 16.16 -10.25
CA ASP A 73 -13.98 15.75 -10.92
C ASP A 73 -12.93 15.28 -9.90
N GLN A 74 -12.70 16.07 -8.84
CA GLN A 74 -11.76 15.69 -7.78
C GLN A 74 -12.14 14.35 -7.12
N VAL A 75 -13.42 14.17 -6.78
CA VAL A 75 -13.93 12.92 -6.19
C VAL A 75 -13.74 11.73 -7.14
N SER A 76 -14.01 11.89 -8.43
CA SER A 76 -13.84 10.81 -9.41
C SER A 76 -12.37 10.41 -9.57
N ASN A 77 -11.45 11.38 -9.55
CA ASN A 77 -10.01 11.12 -9.58
C ASN A 77 -9.53 10.40 -8.32
N VAL A 78 -10.00 10.80 -7.13
CA VAL A 78 -9.69 10.11 -5.86
C VAL A 78 -10.24 8.68 -5.83
N GLU A 79 -11.44 8.46 -6.35
CA GLU A 79 -12.04 7.14 -6.47
C GLU A 79 -11.18 6.22 -7.37
N ALA A 80 -10.83 6.69 -8.57
CA ALA A 80 -9.99 5.96 -9.50
C ALA A 80 -8.62 5.62 -8.89
N TYR A 81 -7.97 6.59 -8.23
CA TYR A 81 -6.72 6.35 -7.51
C TYR A 81 -6.86 5.25 -6.44
N SER A 82 -7.96 5.27 -5.68
CA SER A 82 -8.20 4.32 -4.60
C SER A 82 -8.38 2.91 -5.13
N ILE A 83 -9.13 2.74 -6.24
CA ILE A 83 -9.32 1.46 -6.91
C ILE A 83 -8.01 0.93 -7.50
N MET A 84 -7.27 1.76 -8.24
CA MET A 84 -5.97 1.37 -8.81
C MET A 84 -4.97 0.95 -7.73
N THR A 85 -4.93 1.69 -6.62
CA THR A 85 -4.01 1.40 -5.51
C THR A 85 -4.42 0.13 -4.76
N LEU A 86 -5.72 -0.11 -4.57
CA LEU A 86 -6.24 -1.35 -4.01
C LEU A 86 -5.83 -2.54 -4.89
N TRP A 87 -6.12 -2.53 -6.19
CA TRP A 87 -5.79 -3.64 -7.08
C TRP A 87 -4.30 -3.96 -7.09
N ARG A 88 -3.42 -2.94 -7.18
CA ARG A 88 -1.97 -3.13 -7.04
C ARG A 88 -1.58 -3.76 -5.70
N GLY A 89 -2.25 -3.36 -4.63
CA GLY A 89 -2.06 -3.94 -3.30
C GLY A 89 -2.47 -5.42 -3.25
N ILE A 90 -3.62 -5.76 -3.83
CA ILE A 90 -4.14 -7.13 -3.87
C ILE A 90 -3.24 -8.05 -4.70
N GLU A 91 -2.71 -7.58 -5.83
CA GLU A 91 -1.74 -8.34 -6.63
C GLU A 91 -0.48 -8.69 -5.82
N LEU A 92 0.05 -7.73 -5.06
CA LEU A 92 1.20 -7.93 -4.19
C LEU A 92 0.87 -8.87 -3.00
N VAL A 93 -0.31 -8.74 -2.39
CA VAL A 93 -0.79 -9.65 -1.33
C VAL A 93 -0.87 -11.08 -1.85
N ARG A 94 -1.53 -11.30 -2.99
CA ARG A 94 -1.66 -12.63 -3.62
C ARG A 94 -0.30 -13.23 -3.99
N SER A 95 0.60 -12.41 -4.53
CA SER A 95 1.97 -12.85 -4.87
C SER A 95 2.75 -13.27 -3.63
N CYS A 96 2.68 -12.50 -2.55
CA CYS A 96 3.31 -12.82 -1.28
C CYS A 96 2.74 -14.14 -0.68
N LEU A 97 1.42 -14.30 -0.66
CA LEU A 97 0.77 -15.52 -0.18
C LEU A 97 1.19 -16.76 -0.97
N ASN A 98 1.27 -16.66 -2.29
CA ASN A 98 1.72 -17.76 -3.14
C ASN A 98 3.17 -18.16 -2.82
N GLY A 99 4.08 -17.20 -2.68
CA GLY A 99 5.47 -17.48 -2.31
C GLY A 99 5.57 -18.14 -0.93
N LEU A 100 4.89 -17.58 0.06
CA LEU A 100 4.81 -18.13 1.42
C LEU A 100 4.31 -19.58 1.41
N ASN A 101 3.18 -19.84 0.73
CA ASN A 101 2.57 -21.17 0.69
C ASN A 101 3.44 -22.23 -0.01
N ASN A 102 4.34 -21.81 -0.91
CA ASN A 102 5.33 -22.67 -1.56
C ASN A 102 6.66 -22.75 -0.80
N ALA A 103 6.73 -22.21 0.42
CA ALA A 103 7.92 -22.14 1.26
C ALA A 103 9.10 -21.41 0.58
N GLU A 104 8.80 -20.41 -0.24
CA GLU A 104 9.80 -19.49 -0.78
C GLU A 104 10.17 -18.43 0.26
N THR A 105 11.44 -18.00 0.27
CA THR A 105 11.93 -16.98 1.21
C THR A 105 12.00 -15.59 0.55
N ILE A 106 12.64 -15.50 -0.63
CA ILE A 106 13.02 -14.21 -1.23
C ILE A 106 11.84 -13.52 -1.90
N SER A 107 11.09 -14.25 -2.74
CA SER A 107 9.94 -13.73 -3.48
C SER A 107 8.87 -13.07 -2.58
N PRO A 108 8.39 -13.72 -1.50
CA PRO A 108 7.42 -13.09 -0.61
C PRO A 108 8.03 -11.95 0.23
N ALA A 109 9.31 -12.01 0.60
CA ALA A 109 9.99 -10.90 1.27
C ALA A 109 10.04 -9.63 0.39
N ILE A 110 10.34 -9.77 -0.91
CA ILE A 110 10.33 -8.66 -1.87
C ILE A 110 8.92 -8.13 -2.06
N SER A 111 7.94 -9.03 -2.24
CA SER A 111 6.53 -8.64 -2.44
C SER A 111 5.97 -7.89 -1.23
N SER A 112 6.24 -8.38 -0.02
CA SER A 112 5.81 -7.73 1.23
C SER A 112 6.52 -6.40 1.49
N ARG A 113 7.80 -6.26 1.10
CA ARG A 113 8.50 -4.97 1.10
C ARG A 113 7.81 -3.95 0.21
N SER A 114 7.54 -4.30 -1.05
CA SER A 114 6.83 -3.40 -1.98
C SER A 114 5.42 -3.07 -1.49
N LEU A 115 4.77 -4.01 -0.81
CA LEU A 115 3.47 -3.79 -0.17
C LEU A 115 3.54 -2.77 0.99
N LEU A 116 4.61 -2.78 1.79
CA LEU A 116 4.86 -1.75 2.83
C LEU A 116 5.00 -0.36 2.23
N GLU A 117 5.72 -0.24 1.12
CA GLU A 117 5.88 1.03 0.40
C GLU A 117 4.52 1.57 -0.07
N LEU A 118 3.76 0.73 -0.79
CA LEU A 118 2.45 1.09 -1.35
C LEU A 118 1.45 1.46 -0.25
N SER A 119 1.30 0.60 0.76
CA SER A 119 0.34 0.78 1.85
C SER A 119 0.63 2.01 2.69
N THR A 120 1.91 2.35 2.91
CA THR A 120 2.34 3.55 3.62
C THR A 120 1.89 4.81 2.90
N VAL A 121 2.17 4.91 1.59
CA VAL A 121 1.78 6.07 0.78
C VAL A 121 0.27 6.17 0.72
N PHE A 122 -0.42 5.05 0.50
CA PHE A 122 -1.87 5.03 0.41
C PHE A 122 -2.54 5.53 1.69
N LEU A 123 -2.11 5.05 2.85
CA LEU A 123 -2.63 5.47 4.15
C LEU A 123 -2.35 6.94 4.46
N LEU A 124 -1.16 7.44 4.14
CA LEU A 124 -0.82 8.86 4.34
C LEU A 124 -1.68 9.76 3.44
N ASN A 125 -1.89 9.35 2.18
CA ASN A 125 -2.71 10.08 1.23
C ASN A 125 -4.18 10.09 1.67
N ALA A 126 -4.70 8.94 2.12
CA ALA A 126 -6.07 8.81 2.61
C ALA A 126 -6.33 9.73 3.80
N ASN A 127 -5.45 9.74 4.80
CA ASN A 127 -5.58 10.61 5.96
C ASN A 127 -5.52 12.10 5.59
N LEU A 128 -4.63 12.47 4.65
CA LEU A 128 -4.51 13.86 4.22
C LEU A 128 -5.76 14.33 3.48
N LEU A 129 -6.28 13.52 2.53
CA LEU A 129 -7.49 13.87 1.81
C LEU A 129 -8.71 13.91 2.71
N HIS A 130 -8.90 12.92 3.57
CA HIS A 130 -10.01 12.91 4.51
C HIS A 130 -10.02 14.18 5.37
N LYS A 131 -8.86 14.57 5.92
CA LYS A 131 -8.74 15.83 6.64
C LYS A 131 -9.10 17.03 5.76
N ASN A 132 -8.44 17.19 4.61
CA ASN A 132 -8.63 18.35 3.77
C ASN A 132 -10.07 18.47 3.25
N PHE A 133 -10.69 17.35 2.85
CA PHE A 133 -12.09 17.30 2.40
C PHE A 133 -13.06 17.62 3.53
N SER A 134 -12.76 17.22 4.78
CA SER A 134 -13.58 17.60 5.94
C SER A 134 -13.59 19.12 6.18
N GLU A 135 -12.49 19.81 5.86
CA GLU A 135 -12.31 21.25 6.06
C GLU A 135 -12.92 22.10 4.92
N VAL A 136 -13.22 21.51 3.76
CA VAL A 136 -13.89 22.22 2.64
C VAL A 136 -15.26 22.72 3.08
N LYS A 137 -15.51 24.02 2.89
CA LYS A 137 -16.81 24.67 3.15
C LYS A 137 -17.39 25.15 1.82
N LEU A 138 -18.35 24.39 1.28
CA LEU A 138 -19.04 24.78 0.05
C LEU A 138 -20.06 25.88 0.32
N SER A 139 -20.32 26.69 -0.71
CA SER A 139 -21.26 27.81 -0.67
C SER A 139 -22.00 27.90 -2.00
N ASN A 140 -23.29 28.26 -1.96
CA ASN A 140 -24.09 28.49 -3.17
C ASN A 140 -23.81 29.84 -3.83
N SER A 141 -23.23 30.77 -3.09
CA SER A 141 -23.00 32.14 -3.54
C SER A 141 -21.58 32.38 -4.02
N GLN A 142 -20.67 31.43 -3.82
CA GLN A 142 -19.24 31.58 -4.13
C GLN A 142 -18.66 30.31 -4.73
N VAL A 143 -17.74 30.50 -5.66
CA VAL A 143 -16.93 29.40 -6.21
C VAL A 143 -15.85 29.05 -5.20
N VAL A 144 -15.77 27.77 -4.83
CA VAL A 144 -14.83 27.23 -3.86
C VAL A 144 -13.98 26.17 -4.56
N ILE A 145 -12.70 26.50 -4.76
CA ILE A 145 -11.70 25.63 -5.37
C ILE A 145 -10.49 25.46 -4.44
N SER A 146 -9.67 24.46 -4.69
CA SER A 146 -8.44 24.25 -3.92
C SER A 146 -7.33 23.70 -4.82
N THR A 147 -6.46 24.59 -5.28
CA THR A 147 -5.29 24.24 -6.10
C THR A 147 -4.36 23.25 -5.41
N ASP A 148 -4.27 23.32 -4.08
CA ASP A 148 -3.44 22.41 -3.29
C ASP A 148 -3.99 20.98 -3.29
N ILE A 149 -5.31 20.84 -3.17
CA ILE A 149 -5.99 19.54 -3.29
C ILE A 149 -5.85 19.01 -4.72
N GLU A 150 -6.11 19.84 -5.72
CA GLU A 150 -6.01 19.45 -7.13
C GLU A 150 -4.59 18.96 -7.46
N ALA A 151 -3.56 19.76 -7.12
CA ALA A 151 -2.17 19.38 -7.33
C ALA A 151 -1.82 18.07 -6.60
N PHE A 152 -2.36 17.87 -5.39
CA PHE A 152 -2.17 16.63 -4.65
C PHE A 152 -2.84 15.43 -5.35
N VAL A 153 -4.09 15.56 -5.77
CA VAL A 153 -4.85 14.51 -6.47
C VAL A 153 -4.19 14.13 -7.79
N VAL A 154 -3.80 15.12 -8.59
CA VAL A 154 -3.04 14.91 -9.84
C VAL A 154 -1.75 14.13 -9.55
N LYS A 155 -0.99 14.54 -8.53
CA LYS A 155 0.25 13.87 -8.13
C LYS A 155 0.05 12.44 -7.64
N MET A 156 -1.08 12.12 -7.00
CA MET A 156 -1.35 10.74 -6.58
C MET A 156 -1.49 9.78 -7.76
N ILE A 157 -2.07 10.24 -8.87
CA ILE A 157 -2.32 9.43 -10.07
C ILE A 157 -1.10 9.41 -10.98
N TRP A 158 -0.53 10.59 -11.26
CA TRP A 158 0.46 10.81 -12.30
C TRP A 158 1.88 11.02 -11.77
N GLY A 159 2.04 11.07 -10.44
CA GLY A 159 3.32 11.41 -9.83
C GLY A 159 4.41 10.40 -10.15
N THR A 160 5.55 10.89 -10.61
CA THR A 160 6.70 10.06 -11.00
C THR A 160 8.03 10.70 -10.59
N ARG A 161 9.11 9.94 -10.67
CA ARG A 161 10.50 10.43 -10.58
C ARG A 161 11.30 10.15 -11.85
N PHE A 162 10.64 9.58 -12.85
CA PHE A 162 11.22 9.21 -14.13
C PHE A 162 11.13 10.39 -15.11
N ASP A 163 12.16 10.55 -15.94
CA ASP A 163 12.21 11.50 -17.07
C ASP A 163 11.98 12.98 -16.73
N ASP A 164 12.59 13.45 -15.63
CA ASP A 164 12.57 14.86 -15.18
C ASP A 164 11.15 15.49 -15.21
N PRO A 165 10.22 14.96 -14.40
CA PRO A 165 8.82 15.35 -14.47
C PRO A 165 8.61 16.79 -14.01
N GLU A 166 7.52 17.41 -14.47
CA GLU A 166 7.13 18.74 -14.02
C GLU A 166 7.07 18.82 -12.48
N PRO A 167 7.41 19.97 -11.85
CA PRO A 167 7.55 20.05 -10.39
C PRO A 167 6.33 19.58 -9.59
N HIS A 168 5.13 19.77 -10.13
CA HIS A 168 3.88 19.35 -9.48
C HIS A 168 3.63 17.83 -9.59
N LEU A 169 4.29 17.14 -10.53
CA LEU A 169 4.26 15.69 -10.73
C LEU A 169 5.44 14.97 -10.06
N LEU A 170 6.46 15.68 -9.60
CA LEU A 170 7.65 15.06 -8.99
C LEU A 170 7.30 14.33 -7.69
N GLN A 171 7.32 13.00 -7.72
CA GLN A 171 6.88 12.17 -6.60
C GLN A 171 7.84 12.23 -5.41
N THR A 172 7.27 12.22 -4.20
CA THR A 172 8.05 12.20 -2.97
C THR A 172 8.81 10.88 -2.82
N ASN A 173 10.06 10.95 -2.35
CA ASN A 173 10.84 9.75 -2.05
C ASN A 173 10.12 8.87 -1.02
N ILE A 174 9.98 7.57 -1.30
CA ILE A 174 9.29 6.62 -0.43
C ILE A 174 9.85 6.59 1.00
N MET A 175 11.17 6.76 1.16
CA MET A 175 11.83 6.83 2.45
C MET A 175 11.31 7.97 3.31
N THR A 176 10.94 9.11 2.71
CA THR A 176 10.32 10.23 3.42
C THR A 176 8.96 9.83 4.00
N SER A 177 8.15 9.11 3.23
CA SER A 177 6.84 8.61 3.65
C SER A 177 6.95 7.57 4.75
N LEU A 178 7.84 6.59 4.62
CA LEU A 178 8.11 5.57 5.64
C LEU A 178 8.59 6.18 6.96
N LYS A 179 9.57 7.10 6.90
CA LYS A 179 10.05 7.84 8.07
C LYS A 179 8.95 8.69 8.71
N ARG A 180 8.05 9.28 7.92
CA ARG A 180 6.93 10.07 8.43
C ARG A 180 5.95 9.17 9.20
N LEU A 181 5.55 8.04 8.62
CA LEU A 181 4.57 7.14 9.24
C LEU A 181 5.15 6.47 10.49
N SER A 182 6.42 6.09 10.47
CA SER A 182 7.09 5.40 11.59
C SER A 182 7.31 6.27 12.84
N LYS A 183 7.03 7.57 12.77
CA LYS A 183 6.95 8.43 13.96
C LYS A 183 5.72 8.14 14.81
N ASN A 184 4.71 7.47 14.26
CA ASN A 184 3.55 7.02 15.02
C ASN A 184 3.97 5.80 15.87
N PRO A 185 3.77 5.80 17.20
CA PRO A 185 4.10 4.66 18.06
C PRO A 185 3.46 3.34 17.62
N ALA A 186 2.26 3.39 17.03
CA ALA A 186 1.58 2.20 16.51
C ALA A 186 2.23 1.62 15.25
N ALA A 187 3.18 2.33 14.63
CA ALA A 187 3.92 1.92 13.43
C ALA A 187 5.44 1.87 13.69
N ALA A 188 5.87 1.69 14.94
CA ALA A 188 7.29 1.74 15.32
C ALA A 188 8.14 0.69 14.58
N ASP A 189 7.57 -0.49 14.30
CA ASP A 189 8.27 -1.59 13.62
C ASP A 189 8.32 -1.44 12.10
N LEU A 190 7.68 -0.40 11.53
CA LEU A 190 7.65 -0.17 10.07
C LEU A 190 9.04 0.05 9.49
N MET A 191 9.83 0.99 10.03
CA MET A 191 11.19 1.27 9.53
C MET A 191 12.12 0.06 9.71
N PRO A 192 12.25 -0.54 10.92
CA PRO A 192 13.12 -1.70 11.11
C PRO A 192 12.77 -2.87 10.20
N THR A 193 11.47 -3.15 10.04
CA THR A 193 11.02 -4.22 9.14
C THR A 193 11.33 -3.91 7.68
N TYR A 194 11.08 -2.67 7.24
CA TYR A 194 11.40 -2.24 5.89
C TYR A 194 12.90 -2.35 5.56
N GLU A 195 13.77 -1.88 6.46
CA GLU A 195 15.22 -1.93 6.28
C GLU A 195 15.72 -3.38 6.21
N PHE A 196 15.22 -4.26 7.09
CA PHE A 196 15.55 -5.68 7.05
C PHE A 196 15.13 -6.33 5.73
N LEU A 197 13.90 -6.07 5.26
CA LEU A 197 13.42 -6.61 3.99
C LEU A 197 14.16 -6.02 2.77
N CYS A 198 14.65 -4.78 2.87
CA CYS A 198 15.52 -4.21 1.84
C CYS A 198 16.85 -4.97 1.75
N ASP A 199 17.45 -5.31 2.89
CA ASP A 199 18.68 -6.09 2.90
C ASP A 199 18.48 -7.46 2.23
N ILE A 200 17.34 -8.12 2.44
CA ILE A 200 17.02 -9.40 1.76
C ILE A 200 16.91 -9.22 0.24
N ALA A 201 16.27 -8.13 -0.20
CA ALA A 201 16.02 -7.88 -1.62
C ALA A 201 17.30 -7.57 -2.42
N HIS A 202 18.35 -7.08 -1.75
CA HIS A 202 19.64 -6.84 -2.36
C HIS A 202 20.54 -8.09 -2.28
N PRO A 203 21.55 -8.23 -3.16
CA PRO A 203 22.58 -9.27 -3.04
C PRO A 203 23.43 -9.05 -1.77
N SER A 204 22.88 -9.38 -0.61
CA SER A 204 23.43 -9.11 0.70
C SER A 204 23.76 -10.40 1.45
N PHE A 205 24.43 -10.26 2.60
CA PHE A 205 24.72 -11.37 3.48
C PHE A 205 23.44 -12.11 3.91
N ILE A 206 22.39 -11.39 4.29
CA ILE A 206 21.12 -11.99 4.78
C ILE A 206 20.41 -12.74 3.64
N GLY A 207 20.40 -12.17 2.43
CA GLY A 207 19.85 -12.85 1.26
C GLY A 207 20.59 -14.14 0.93
N ASN A 208 21.93 -14.13 1.01
CA ASN A 208 22.76 -15.29 0.72
C ASN A 208 22.69 -16.38 1.81
N THR A 209 22.62 -15.98 3.09
CA THR A 209 22.57 -16.93 4.21
C THR A 209 21.26 -17.69 4.28
N SER A 210 20.21 -17.19 3.61
CA SER A 210 18.92 -17.88 3.47
C SER A 210 19.06 -19.29 2.87
N TYR A 211 20.10 -19.51 2.06
CA TYR A 211 20.39 -20.78 1.41
C TYR A 211 21.47 -21.61 2.11
N TRP A 212 22.17 -21.08 3.10
CA TRP A 212 23.23 -21.83 3.77
C TRP A 212 22.61 -22.88 4.69
N SER A 213 23.01 -24.15 4.57
CA SER A 213 22.48 -25.28 5.36
C SER A 213 23.37 -25.68 6.54
N HIS A 214 24.60 -26.16 6.29
CA HIS A 214 25.57 -26.56 7.31
C HIS A 214 26.99 -26.64 6.71
N VAL A 215 28.00 -26.88 7.56
CA VAL A 215 29.34 -27.30 7.14
C VAL A 215 29.33 -28.83 7.11
N ASP A 216 29.61 -29.44 5.97
CA ASP A 216 29.65 -30.89 5.79
C ASP A 216 30.98 -31.47 6.27
N SER A 217 32.08 -30.81 5.91
CA SER A 217 33.41 -31.18 6.38
C SER A 217 34.35 -29.98 6.45
N VAL A 218 35.43 -30.14 7.21
CA VAL A 218 36.58 -29.20 7.26
C VAL A 218 37.78 -29.94 6.69
N ASN A 219 38.47 -29.33 5.74
CA ASN A 219 39.66 -29.85 5.08
C ASN A 219 40.89 -29.69 5.98
N ASP A 220 41.97 -30.42 5.69
CA ASP A 220 43.22 -30.40 6.47
C ASP A 220 43.90 -29.01 6.53
N ASP A 221 43.63 -28.14 5.55
CA ASP A 221 44.11 -26.76 5.50
C ASP A 221 43.21 -25.77 6.28
N GLY A 222 42.17 -26.27 6.93
CA GLY A 222 41.19 -25.48 7.69
C GLY A 222 40.06 -24.88 6.85
N SER A 223 40.02 -25.11 5.53
CA SER A 223 38.90 -24.68 4.69
C SER A 223 37.64 -25.54 4.88
N GLU A 224 36.45 -24.96 4.67
CA GLU A 224 35.17 -25.63 4.94
C GLU A 224 34.41 -25.99 3.65
N ASN A 225 33.92 -27.23 3.56
CA ASN A 225 32.92 -27.62 2.57
C ASN A 225 31.52 -27.30 3.11
N ARG A 226 30.88 -26.27 2.56
CA ARG A 226 29.56 -25.81 3.00
C ARG A 226 28.46 -26.32 2.09
N VAL A 227 27.38 -26.79 2.68
CA VAL A 227 26.16 -27.19 1.96
C VAL A 227 25.22 -26.00 1.86
N ILE A 228 24.72 -25.74 0.66
CA ILE A 228 23.60 -24.83 0.41
C ILE A 228 22.36 -25.63 0.03
N SER A 229 21.18 -25.19 0.48
CA SER A 229 19.90 -25.82 0.20
C SER A 229 18.82 -24.75 0.01
N ARG A 230 17.82 -25.08 -0.81
CA ARG A 230 16.61 -24.26 -0.99
C ARG A 230 15.69 -24.34 0.22
N SER A 231 15.79 -25.41 1.00
CA SER A 231 14.95 -25.67 2.16
C SER A 231 15.86 -25.78 3.38
N VAL A 232 15.99 -24.67 4.12
CA VAL A 232 16.77 -24.64 5.35
C VAL A 232 15.91 -24.12 6.49
N THR A 233 15.88 -24.85 7.60
CA THR A 233 15.33 -24.39 8.87
C THR A 233 16.43 -23.75 9.70
N ARG A 234 16.50 -22.42 9.72
CA ARG A 234 17.49 -21.62 10.47
C ARG A 234 16.83 -20.39 11.08
N TYR A 235 17.45 -19.86 12.14
CA TYR A 235 17.02 -18.62 12.80
C TYR A 235 16.79 -17.46 11.81
N THR A 236 17.72 -17.22 10.88
CA THR A 236 17.56 -16.15 9.87
C THR A 236 16.35 -16.38 8.98
N ASN A 237 16.05 -17.63 8.58
CA ASN A 237 14.85 -17.92 7.79
C ASN A 237 13.57 -17.74 8.62
N THR A 238 13.62 -18.01 9.93
CA THR A 238 12.54 -17.69 10.86
C THR A 238 12.31 -16.18 10.96
N GLU A 239 13.38 -15.38 11.09
CA GLU A 239 13.28 -13.92 11.15
C GLU A 239 12.78 -13.33 9.82
N ILE A 240 13.22 -13.85 8.68
CA ILE A 240 12.68 -13.46 7.37
C ILE A 240 11.20 -13.78 7.26
N LEU A 241 10.78 -14.98 7.69
CA LEU A 241 9.37 -15.36 7.70
C LEU A 241 8.56 -14.43 8.60
N ASP A 242 9.06 -14.12 9.80
CA ASP A 242 8.43 -13.23 10.76
C ASP A 242 8.23 -11.81 10.18
N LYS A 243 9.29 -11.20 9.66
CA LYS A 243 9.23 -9.88 9.02
C LYS A 243 8.35 -9.84 7.78
N THR A 244 8.35 -10.91 7.00
CA THR A 244 7.49 -11.04 5.81
C THR A 244 6.01 -11.14 6.20
N LEU A 245 5.67 -11.96 7.20
CA LEU A 245 4.31 -12.09 7.70
C LEU A 245 3.83 -10.80 8.36
N TRP A 246 4.68 -10.15 9.15
CA TRP A 246 4.40 -8.86 9.76
C TRP A 246 4.08 -7.81 8.68
N ALA A 247 4.95 -7.69 7.68
CA ALA A 247 4.79 -6.74 6.59
C ALA A 247 3.52 -7.00 5.77
N LEU A 248 3.27 -8.27 5.42
CA LEU A 248 2.05 -8.68 4.72
C LEU A 248 0.79 -8.30 5.51
N ALA A 249 0.74 -8.63 6.80
CA ALA A 249 -0.40 -8.40 7.66
C ALA A 249 -0.68 -6.91 7.88
N TRP A 250 0.36 -6.18 8.29
CA TRP A 250 0.29 -4.74 8.55
C TRP A 250 -0.16 -3.98 7.30
N SER A 251 0.49 -4.24 6.16
CA SER A 251 0.15 -3.55 4.92
C SER A 251 -1.24 -3.90 4.40
N SER A 252 -1.69 -5.15 4.56
CA SER A 252 -3.06 -5.56 4.20
C SER A 252 -4.10 -4.76 5.00
N ALA A 253 -3.88 -4.60 6.31
CA ALA A 253 -4.75 -3.77 7.15
C ALA A 253 -4.69 -2.29 6.76
N CYS A 254 -3.50 -1.75 6.46
CA CYS A 254 -3.34 -0.38 6.00
C CYS A 254 -4.06 -0.12 4.67
N ILE A 255 -3.96 -1.02 3.69
CA ILE A 255 -4.65 -0.89 2.40
C ILE A 255 -6.16 -0.87 2.60
N ARG A 256 -6.69 -1.85 3.36
CA ARG A 256 -8.11 -1.89 3.72
C ARG A 256 -8.58 -0.59 4.35
N ASN A 257 -7.86 -0.11 5.37
CA ASN A 257 -8.26 1.07 6.11
C ASN A 257 -8.14 2.33 5.25
N ALA A 258 -7.08 2.46 4.46
CA ALA A 258 -6.90 3.59 3.55
C ALA A 258 -8.01 3.65 2.50
N PHE A 259 -8.43 2.51 1.95
CA PHE A 259 -9.55 2.42 1.02
C PHE A 259 -10.87 2.88 1.66
N GLY A 260 -11.14 2.45 2.89
CA GLY A 260 -12.31 2.92 3.66
C GLY A 260 -12.29 4.44 3.89
N ILE A 261 -11.15 4.97 4.35
CA ILE A 261 -10.96 6.42 4.60
C ILE A 261 -11.15 7.23 3.31
N MET A 262 -10.66 6.76 2.16
CA MET A 262 -10.86 7.42 0.87
C MET A 262 -12.33 7.43 0.46
N THR A 263 -13.03 6.32 0.66
CA THR A 263 -14.47 6.20 0.38
C THR A 263 -15.28 7.19 1.24
N GLU A 264 -14.95 7.26 2.53
CA GLU A 264 -15.53 8.23 3.46
C GLU A 264 -15.23 9.67 3.03
N ALA A 265 -13.98 9.98 2.67
CA ALA A 265 -13.57 11.30 2.20
C ALA A 265 -14.41 11.75 0.98
N ASN A 266 -14.54 10.87 -0.02
CA ASN A 266 -15.36 11.15 -1.21
C ASN A 266 -16.83 11.41 -0.85
N THR A 267 -17.38 10.59 0.05
CA THR A 267 -18.76 10.76 0.54
C THR A 267 -18.96 12.12 1.21
N LEU A 268 -18.00 12.59 2.01
CA LEU A 268 -18.08 13.91 2.66
C LEU A 268 -18.25 15.06 1.65
N ILE A 269 -17.53 15.02 0.52
CA ILE A 269 -17.66 16.05 -0.51
C ILE A 269 -18.99 15.94 -1.26
N LEU A 270 -19.40 14.72 -1.61
CA LEU A 270 -20.66 14.48 -2.30
C LEU A 270 -21.86 14.92 -1.47
N ASP A 271 -21.86 14.64 -0.16
CA ASP A 271 -22.90 15.08 0.76
C ASP A 271 -22.91 16.60 0.90
N LYS A 272 -21.73 17.23 0.97
CA LYS A 272 -21.64 18.70 1.00
C LYS A 272 -22.22 19.32 -0.27
N LEU A 273 -22.00 18.72 -1.44
CA LEU A 273 -22.56 19.20 -2.72
C LEU A 273 -24.09 19.05 -2.82
N GLN A 274 -24.68 18.07 -2.14
CA GLN A 274 -26.13 17.89 -2.10
C GLN A 274 -26.81 18.84 -1.12
N ASN A 275 -26.09 19.26 -0.07
CA ASN A 275 -26.60 20.11 1.00
C ASN A 275 -26.19 21.59 0.86
N SER A 276 -25.30 21.91 -0.07
CA SER A 276 -25.06 23.27 -0.58
C SER A 276 -26.09 23.56 -1.67
#